data_AF-A0A067FGA8-F1
#
_entry.id   AF-A0A067FGA8-F1
#
_cell.length_a   1.000
_cell.length_b   1.000
_cell.length_c   1.000
_cell.angle_alpha   90.00
_cell.angle_beta   90.00
_cell.angle_gamma   90.00
#
_symmetry.space_group_name_H-M   'P 1'
#
loop_
_entity.id
_entity.type
_entity.pdbx_description
1 polymer ?
#
loop_
_entity_poly.entity_id
_entity_poly.type
_entity_poly.pdbx_seq_one_letter_code
_entity_poly.pdbx_strand_id
1 'polypeptide(L)'
;MPSLNWKHHALVQALMTRGPLKEKDFHAIFSGLTGKSPGAHQGLFNEYLLNINKELSSCQFELRACRDQYVGQVCYGVVNNVADEQSKLGTKYTVQQIAFFKGI
;
A
#
# COMPACT_ATOMS: atom_id res chain seq x y z
N MET A 1 3.04 13.15 -18.00
CA MET A 1 2.35 12.86 -16.72
C MET A 1 1.64 11.54 -16.91
N PRO A 2 2.00 10.45 -16.21
CA PRO A 2 1.22 9.23 -16.31
C PRO A 2 -0.15 9.52 -15.70
N SER A 3 -1.20 9.67 -16.52
CA SER A 3 -2.53 9.88 -15.97
C SER A 3 -2.94 8.59 -15.26
N LEU A 4 -2.93 8.60 -13.93
CA LEU A 4 -3.57 7.55 -13.16
C LEU A 4 -5.01 7.41 -13.67
N ASN A 5 -5.42 6.16 -13.84
CA ASN A 5 -6.80 5.84 -14.15
C ASN A 5 -7.51 5.32 -12.89
N TRP A 6 -8.83 5.19 -12.97
CA TRP A 6 -9.67 4.71 -11.86
C TRP A 6 -9.24 3.34 -11.30
N LYS A 7 -8.59 2.48 -12.09
CA LYS A 7 -8.07 1.18 -11.62
C LYS A 7 -6.92 1.37 -10.63
N HIS A 8 -6.03 2.32 -10.89
CA HIS A 8 -4.94 2.64 -9.97
C HIS A 8 -5.51 3.18 -8.65
N HIS A 9 -6.48 4.09 -8.73
CA HIS A 9 -7.17 4.62 -7.56
C HIS A 9 -7.89 3.53 -6.76
N ALA A 10 -8.56 2.59 -7.42
CA ALA A 10 -9.22 1.46 -6.77
C ALA A 10 -8.23 0.58 -5.99
N LEU A 11 -7.04 0.32 -6.54
CA LEU A 11 -6.01 -0.46 -5.85
C LEU A 11 -5.47 0.27 -4.61
N VAL A 12 -5.19 1.57 -4.74
CA VAL A 12 -4.74 2.40 -3.61
C VAL A 12 -5.82 2.49 -2.53
N GLN A 13 -7.07 2.68 -2.91
CA GLN A 13 -8.20 2.72 -1.98
C GLN A 13 -8.39 1.38 -1.24
N ALA A 14 -8.20 0.25 -1.93
CA ALA A 14 -8.23 -1.06 -1.30
C ALA A 14 -7.15 -1.21 -0.22
N LEU A 15 -5.92 -0.76 -0.50
CA LEU A 15 -4.81 -0.75 0.46
C LEU A 15 -5.08 0.18 1.66
N MET A 16 -5.59 1.39 1.41
CA MET A 16 -5.88 2.35 2.49
C MET A 16 -7.02 1.88 3.40
N THR A 17 -8.01 1.18 2.85
CA THR A 17 -9.19 0.72 3.61
C THR A 17 -8.90 -0.56 4.40
N ARG A 18 -8.18 -1.51 3.80
CA ARG A 18 -7.92 -2.84 4.38
C ARG A 18 -6.61 -2.94 5.14
N GLY A 19 -5.70 -1.97 4.95
CA GLY A 19 -4.33 -2.05 5.41
C GLY A 19 -3.44 -2.87 4.47
N PRO A 20 -2.25 -3.28 4.93
CA PRO A 20 -1.31 -4.07 4.12
C PRO A 20 -1.94 -5.39 3.67
N LEU A 21 -1.85 -5.68 2.38
CA LEU A 21 -2.40 -6.89 1.77
C LEU A 21 -1.27 -7.88 1.47
N LYS A 22 -1.52 -9.18 1.65
CA LYS A 22 -0.58 -10.22 1.23
C LYS A 22 -0.41 -10.18 -0.29
N GLU A 23 0.75 -10.58 -0.77
CA GLU A 23 1.08 -10.60 -2.21
C GLU A 23 -0.01 -11.29 -3.05
N LYS A 24 -0.54 -12.43 -2.58
CA LYS A 24 -1.60 -13.16 -3.29
C LYS A 24 -2.87 -12.33 -3.46
N ASP A 25 -3.31 -11.67 -2.38
CA ASP A 25 -4.53 -10.86 -2.40
C ASP A 25 -4.32 -9.59 -3.23
N PHE A 26 -3.14 -8.99 -3.13
CA PHE A 26 -2.75 -7.84 -3.93
C PHE A 26 -2.73 -8.17 -5.43
N HIS A 27 -2.11 -9.28 -5.80
CA HIS A 27 -2.10 -9.78 -7.18
C HIS A 27 -3.49 -10.16 -7.68
N ALA A 28 -4.36 -10.69 -6.82
CA ALA A 28 -5.75 -10.99 -7.18
C ALA A 28 -6.53 -9.71 -7.52
N ILE A 29 -6.38 -8.64 -6.73
CA ILE A 29 -7.03 -7.34 -7.01
C ILE A 29 -6.47 -6.73 -8.29
N PHE A 30 -5.14 -6.73 -8.47
CA PHE A 30 -4.52 -6.25 -9.70
C PHE A 30 -5.04 -7.01 -10.92
N SER A 31 -5.11 -8.34 -10.84
CA SER A 31 -5.60 -9.18 -11.93
C SER A 31 -7.08 -8.92 -12.21
N GLY A 32 -7.89 -8.74 -11.17
CA GLY A 32 -9.32 -8.39 -11.33
C GLY A 32 -9.55 -7.03 -11.99
N LEU A 33 -8.68 -6.04 -11.73
CA LEU A 33 -8.79 -4.71 -12.32
C LEU A 33 -8.24 -4.64 -13.75
N THR A 34 -7.11 -5.31 -14.00
CA THR A 34 -6.38 -5.20 -15.27
C THR A 34 -6.69 -6.31 -16.26
N GLY A 35 -7.26 -7.42 -15.80
CA GLY A 35 -7.42 -8.66 -16.56
C GLY A 35 -6.11 -9.38 -16.85
N LYS A 36 -4.99 -8.95 -16.26
CA LYS A 36 -3.64 -9.48 -16.53
C LYS A 36 -3.04 -10.05 -15.26
N SER A 37 -2.40 -11.23 -15.38
CA SER A 37 -1.67 -11.82 -14.27
C SER A 37 -0.30 -11.14 -14.12
N PRO A 38 0.11 -10.77 -12.90
CA PRO A 38 1.40 -10.11 -12.65
C PRO A 38 2.59 -11.03 -12.95
N GLY A 39 2.42 -12.36 -12.81
CA GLY A 39 3.46 -13.34 -13.13
C GLY A 39 3.76 -13.48 -14.63
N ALA A 40 2.75 -13.34 -15.51
CA ALA A 40 2.98 -13.37 -16.96
C ALA A 40 3.33 -11.98 -17.53
N HIS A 41 3.05 -10.91 -16.79
CA HIS A 41 3.16 -9.52 -17.24
C HIS A 41 3.92 -8.64 -16.25
N GLN A 42 5.10 -9.10 -15.80
CA GLN A 42 5.88 -8.42 -14.77
C GLN A 42 6.25 -6.98 -15.16
N GLY A 43 6.56 -6.71 -16.43
CA GLY A 43 6.84 -5.36 -16.92
C GLY A 43 5.67 -4.39 -16.72
N LEU A 44 4.45 -4.83 -17.07
CA LEU A 44 3.24 -4.03 -16.89
C LEU A 44 2.92 -3.83 -15.40
N PHE A 45 3.13 -4.85 -14.57
CA PHE A 45 2.95 -4.74 -13.13
C PHE A 45 3.92 -3.72 -12.53
N ASN A 46 5.20 -3.78 -12.89
CA ASN A 46 6.22 -2.84 -12.41
C ASN A 46 5.92 -1.40 -12.87
N GLU A 47 5.52 -1.22 -14.13
CA GLU A 47 5.12 0.09 -14.66
C GLU A 47 3.88 0.64 -13.92
N TYR A 48 2.91 -0.22 -13.63
CA TYR A 48 1.71 0.14 -12.89
C TYR A 48 2.04 0.64 -11.48
N LEU A 49 2.93 -0.06 -10.76
CA LEU A 49 3.41 0.36 -9.44
C LEU A 49 4.23 1.65 -9.52
N LEU A 50 5.10 1.78 -10.52
CA LEU A 50 5.90 2.99 -10.74
C LEU A 50 5.03 4.21 -10.98
N ASN A 51 3.96 4.08 -11.77
CA ASN A 51 3.03 5.16 -12.04
C ASN A 51 2.29 5.59 -10.76
N ILE A 52 1.89 4.64 -9.91
CA ILE A 52 1.30 4.94 -8.59
C ILE A 52 2.32 5.68 -7.71
N ASN A 53 3.54 5.16 -7.61
CA ASN A 53 4.56 5.74 -6.72
C ASN A 53 5.02 7.13 -7.15
N LYS A 54 5.05 7.44 -8.45
CA LYS A 54 5.34 8.79 -8.93
C LYS A 54 4.34 9.81 -8.39
N GLU A 55 3.07 9.47 -8.39
CA GLU A 55 2.00 10.37 -7.92
C GLU A 55 1.94 10.41 -6.39
N LEU A 56 2.09 9.26 -5.71
CA LEU A 56 2.13 9.21 -4.25
C LEU A 56 3.34 9.97 -3.66
N SER A 57 4.46 10.04 -4.39
CA SER A 57 5.66 10.78 -3.98
C SER A 57 5.38 12.27 -3.75
N SER A 58 4.45 12.87 -4.50
CA SER A 58 4.03 14.26 -4.29
C SER A 58 3.43 14.49 -2.89
N CYS A 59 2.80 13.46 -2.33
CA CYS A 59 2.22 13.48 -0.98
C CYS A 59 3.13 12.82 0.07
N GLN A 60 4.40 12.54 -0.27
CA GLN A 60 5.35 11.83 0.60
C GLN A 60 4.88 10.43 1.02
N PHE A 61 4.04 9.79 0.20
CA PHE A 61 3.64 8.39 0.38
C PHE A 61 4.34 7.49 -0.63
N GLU A 62 4.42 6.21 -0.30
CA GLU A 62 4.97 5.18 -1.17
C GLU A 62 4.20 3.87 -1.00
N LEU A 63 3.83 3.25 -2.11
CA LEU A 63 3.39 1.86 -2.14
C LEU A 63 4.63 0.97 -2.13
N ARG A 64 4.80 0.22 -1.04
CA ARG A 64 5.98 -0.60 -0.80
C ARG A 64 5.63 -2.05 -0.51
N ALA A 65 6.47 -2.95 -1.02
CA ALA A 65 6.48 -4.35 -0.65
C ALA A 65 7.36 -4.54 0.59
N CYS A 66 6.82 -5.13 1.64
CA CYS A 66 7.52 -5.46 2.88
C CYS A 66 7.39 -6.95 3.16
N ARG A 67 8.37 -7.53 3.84
CA ARG A 67 8.34 -8.94 4.23
C ARG A 67 7.87 -9.04 5.68
N ASP A 68 6.83 -9.83 5.91
CA ASP A 68 6.37 -10.20 7.24
C ASP A 68 7.49 -10.97 7.96
N GLN A 69 7.87 -10.53 9.16
CA GLN A 69 8.99 -11.09 9.91
C GLN A 69 8.66 -12.46 10.56
N TYR A 70 7.38 -12.75 10.79
CA TYR A 70 6.94 -14.00 11.41
C TYR A 70 6.74 -15.11 10.37
N VAL A 71 6.13 -14.77 9.23
CA VAL A 71 5.74 -15.76 8.20
C VAL A 71 6.68 -15.72 6.99
N GLY A 72 7.48 -14.66 6.84
CA GLY A 72 8.37 -14.48 5.68
C GLY A 72 7.64 -14.20 4.37
N GLN A 73 6.34 -13.90 4.41
CA GLN A 73 5.53 -13.60 3.22
C GLN A 73 5.64 -12.12 2.83
N VAL A 74 5.52 -11.83 1.54
CA VAL A 74 5.51 -10.45 1.03
C VAL A 74 4.12 -9.85 1.20
N CYS A 75 4.05 -8.64 1.71
CA CYS A 75 2.87 -7.83 1.87
C CYS A 75 3.08 -6.46 1.21
N TYR A 76 2.05 -5.95 0.54
CA TYR A 76 2.05 -4.63 -0.08
C TYR A 76 1.24 -3.68 0.79
N GLY A 77 1.77 -2.49 1.04
CA GLY A 77 1.11 -1.46 1.85
C GLY A 77 1.49 -0.05 1.40
N VAL A 78 0.67 0.93 1.80
CA VAL A 78 1.00 2.35 1.65
C VAL A 78 1.73 2.82 2.90
N VAL A 79 2.93 3.36 2.70
CA VAL A 79 3.82 3.86 3.75
C VAL A 79 3.91 5.37 3.61
N ASN A 80 4.05 6.06 4.74
CA ASN A 80 4.33 7.50 4.77
C ASN A 80 5.84 7.62 4.97
N ASN A 81 6.51 8.38 4.11
CA ASN A 81 7.95 8.59 4.17
C ASN A 81 8.33 9.73 5.16
N VAL A 82 7.35 10.48 5.68
CA VAL A 82 7.57 11.45 6.76
C VAL A 82 7.54 10.74 8.11
N ALA A 83 8.59 10.93 8.91
CA ALA A 83 8.87 10.23 10.16
C ALA A 83 7.92 10.56 11.34
N ASP A 84 6.81 11.24 11.11
CA ASP A 84 5.87 11.55 12.18
C ASP A 84 4.86 10.40 12.39
N GLU A 85 5.28 9.37 13.12
CA GLU A 85 4.44 8.23 13.47
C GLU A 85 3.25 8.60 14.37
N GLN A 86 3.35 9.70 15.13
CA GLN A 86 2.26 10.19 16.00
C GLN A 86 1.01 10.57 15.19
N SER A 87 1.17 11.19 14.02
CA SER A 87 0.05 11.64 13.20
C SER A 87 -0.79 10.52 12.59
N LYS A 88 -0.23 9.32 12.39
CA LYS A 88 -0.96 8.19 11.76
C LYS A 88 -1.98 7.53 12.67
N LEU A 89 -1.64 7.36 13.95
CA LEU A 89 -2.51 6.74 14.94
C LEU A 89 -3.35 7.81 15.66
N GLY A 90 -2.85 9.05 15.75
CA GLY A 90 -3.51 10.19 16.38
C GLY A 90 -4.90 10.53 15.82
N THR A 91 -5.16 10.21 14.55
CA THR A 91 -6.47 10.45 13.92
C THR A 91 -7.48 9.32 14.15
N LYS A 92 -7.01 8.10 14.46
CA LYS A 92 -7.86 6.91 14.58
C LYS A 92 -8.07 6.46 16.02
N TYR A 93 -7.10 6.74 16.89
CA TYR A 93 -7.07 6.27 18.27
C TYR A 93 -7.07 7.43 19.25
N THR A 94 -7.73 7.23 20.38
CA THR A 94 -7.71 8.17 21.50
C THR A 94 -6.33 8.20 22.16
N VAL A 95 -6.06 9.26 22.94
CA VAL A 95 -4.80 9.41 23.68
C VAL A 95 -4.52 8.19 24.58
N GLN A 96 -5.55 7.62 25.21
CA GLN A 96 -5.41 6.44 26.07
C GLN A 96 -5.03 5.18 25.27
N GLN A 97 -5.62 4.99 24.09
CA GLN A 97 -5.29 3.85 23.21
C GLN A 97 -3.88 3.97 22.63
N ILE A 98 -3.44 5.18 22.30
CA ILE A 98 -2.05 5.43 21.86
C ILE A 98 -1.08 5.15 23.01
N ALA A 99 -1.39 5.59 24.23
CA ALA A 99 -0.57 5.33 25.41
C ALA A 99 -0.47 3.82 25.71
N PHE A 100 -1.59 3.09 25.59
CA PHE A 100 -1.60 1.64 25.71
C PHE A 100 -0.73 0.96 24.66
N PHE A 101 -0.87 1.35 23.39
CA PHE A 101 -0.06 0.78 22.30
C PHE A 101 1.45 1.03 22.49
N LYS A 102 1.84 2.21 22.98
CA LYS A 102 3.26 2.52 23.29
C LYS A 102 3.82 1.74 24.48
N GLY A 103 2.94 1.21 25.34
CA GLY A 103 3.33 0.49 26.55
C GLY A 103 3.52 -1.02 26.38
N ILE A 104 3.26 -1.55 25.19
CA ILE A 104 3.47 -2.96 24.80
C ILE A 104 4.72 -3.05 23.94
#